data_AF-A0A925BCL3-F1
#
_entry.id   AF-A0A925BCL3-F1
#
_cell.length_a   1.000
_cell.length_b   1.000
_cell.length_c   1.000
_cell.angle_alpha   90.00
_cell.angle_beta   90.00
_cell.angle_gamma   90.00
#
_symmetry.space_group_name_H-M   'P 1'
#
loop_
_entity.id
_entity.type
_entity.pdbx_description
1 polymer ?
#
loop_
_entity_poly.entity_id
_entity_poly.type
_entity_poly.pdbx_seq_one_letter_code
_entity_poly.pdbx_strand_id
1 'polypeptide(L)' 'MDHNYTTTFTVNQTPKEAFDAINNVRGWWSQEIDGDTDKLGAEFNYHYLDVHRATFRITEFVPNKKVVWHVLDNYFN' A
#
# COMPACT_ATOMS: atom_id res chain seq x y z
N MET A 1 15.39 9.63 -17.90
CA MET A 1 14.02 9.55 -18.45
C MET A 1 13.11 9.25 -17.27
N ASP A 2 11.99 9.94 -17.12
CA ASP A 2 11.03 9.62 -16.06
C ASP A 2 10.15 8.44 -16.50
N HIS A 3 10.25 7.31 -15.79
CA HIS A 3 9.45 6.12 -16.05
C HIS A 3 8.24 6.10 -15.12
N ASN A 4 7.36 7.10 -15.27
CA ASN A 4 6.09 7.13 -14.54
C ASN A 4 5.08 6.17 -15.18
N TYR A 5 4.40 5.38 -14.34
CA TYR A 5 3.35 4.45 -14.77
C TYR A 5 2.00 4.85 -14.18
N THR A 6 0.94 4.78 -14.98
CA THR A 6 -0.44 5.03 -14.54
C THR A 6 -1.39 4.12 -15.32
N THR A 7 -2.33 3.49 -14.62
CA THR A 7 -3.36 2.62 -15.22
C THR A 7 -4.68 2.81 -14.50
N THR A 8 -5.78 2.39 -15.12
CA THR A 8 -7.13 2.46 -14.56
C THR A 8 -7.96 1.29 -15.06
N PHE A 9 -8.75 0.70 -14.18
CA PHE A 9 -9.72 -0.35 -14.48
C PHE A 9 -10.92 -0.21 -13.55
N THR A 10 -12.02 -0.89 -13.89
CA THR A 10 -13.27 -0.86 -13.14
C THR A 10 -13.55 -2.23 -12.53
N VAL A 11 -14.18 -2.25 -11.36
CA VAL A 11 -14.62 -3.45 -10.65
C VAL A 11 -16.09 -3.34 -10.28
N ASN A 12 -16.76 -4.46 -10.06
CA ASN A 12 -18.19 -4.51 -9.70
C ASN A 12 -18.42 -4.46 -8.16
N GLN A 13 -17.50 -3.82 -7.43
CA GLN A 13 -17.55 -3.64 -5.98
C GLN A 13 -17.89 -2.17 -5.66
N THR A 14 -18.51 -1.95 -4.52
CA THR A 14 -18.76 -0.60 -4.01
C THR A 14 -17.44 0.12 -3.68
N PRO A 15 -17.42 1.47 -3.65
CA PRO A 15 -16.22 2.21 -3.26
C PRO A 15 -15.68 1.83 -1.89
N LYS A 16 -16.56 1.44 -0.95
CA LYS A 16 -16.17 0.97 0.37
C LYS A 16 -15.47 -0.38 0.31
N GLU A 17 -16.05 -1.36 -0.38
CA GLU A 17 -15.43 -2.69 -0.52
C GLU A 17 -14.08 -2.61 -1.23
N ALA A 18 -13.97 -1.78 -2.28
CA ALA A 18 -12.71 -1.56 -2.97
C ALA A 18 -11.67 -0.90 -2.04
N PHE A 19 -12.07 0.13 -1.28
CA PHE A 19 -11.18 0.82 -0.35
C PHE A 19 -10.73 -0.10 0.79
N ASP A 20 -11.65 -0.84 1.41
CA ASP A 20 -11.36 -1.80 2.47
C ASP A 20 -10.42 -2.91 1.94
N ALA A 21 -10.65 -3.40 0.72
CA ALA A 21 -9.80 -4.39 0.08
C ALA A 21 -8.39 -3.84 -0.18
N ILE A 22 -8.24 -2.65 -0.76
CA ILE A 22 -6.93 -2.02 -1.04
C ILE A 22 -6.13 -1.86 0.26
N ASN A 23 -6.78 -1.47 1.36
CA ASN A 23 -6.11 -1.24 2.64
C ASN A 23 -5.94 -2.51 3.49
N ASN A 24 -6.44 -3.67 3.04
CA ASN A 24 -6.19 -4.96 3.68
C ASN A 24 -4.80 -5.52 3.31
N VAL A 25 -3.75 -4.77 3.63
CA VAL A 25 -2.36 -5.09 3.23
C VAL A 25 -1.96 -6.49 3.68
N ARG A 26 -2.29 -6.88 4.91
CA ARG A 26 -2.00 -8.22 5.47
C ARG A 26 -2.81 -9.35 4.83
N GLY A 27 -3.94 -9.04 4.21
CA GLY A 27 -4.71 -10.01 3.43
C GLY A 27 -4.13 -10.27 2.04
N TRP A 28 -3.37 -9.32 1.49
CA TRP A 28 -2.73 -9.44 0.18
C TRP A 28 -1.29 -9.93 0.27
N TRP A 29 -0.54 -9.40 1.23
CA TRP A 29 0.89 -9.62 1.33
C TRP A 29 1.12 -10.68 2.41
N SER A 30 1.68 -11.81 1.99
CA SER A 30 1.79 -13.03 2.77
C SER A 30 2.84 -13.00 3.88
N GLN A 31 3.50 -11.86 4.13
CA GLN A 31 4.68 -11.76 5.02
C GLN A 31 4.64 -10.51 5.92
N GLU A 32 5.56 -10.48 6.90
CA GLU A 32 5.47 -9.63 8.10
C GLU A 32 5.31 -8.16 7.70
N ILE A 33 4.12 -7.63 8.01
CA ILE A 33 3.85 -6.20 7.99
C ILE A 33 3.93 -5.70 9.42
N ASP A 34 4.93 -4.86 9.68
CA ASP A 34 5.05 -4.16 10.95
C ASP A 34 4.55 -2.72 10.81
N GLY A 35 3.78 -2.25 11.79
CA GLY A 35 3.16 -0.92 11.79
C GLY A 35 1.69 -0.87 11.33
N ASP A 36 1.10 0.31 11.47
CA ASP A 36 -0.30 0.60 11.11
C ASP A 36 -0.44 0.82 9.60
N THR A 37 -1.44 0.20 8.98
CA THR A 37 -1.67 0.25 7.53
C THR A 37 -2.94 1.01 7.14
N ASP A 38 -3.62 1.62 8.10
CA ASP A 38 -4.98 2.17 7.96
C ASP A 38 -5.14 3.58 8.56
N LYS A 39 -4.03 4.26 8.86
CA LYS A 39 -4.03 5.60 9.47
C LYS A 39 -3.20 6.58 8.66
N LEU A 40 -3.72 7.79 8.49
CA LEU A 40 -2.96 8.90 7.90
C LEU A 40 -1.70 9.18 8.72
N GLY A 41 -0.56 9.28 8.05
CA GLY A 41 0.74 9.52 8.67
C GLY A 41 1.40 8.27 9.26
N ALA A 42 0.71 7.13 9.28
CA ALA A 42 1.32 5.88 9.71
C ALA A 42 2.39 5.42 8.73
N GLU A 43 3.37 4.72 9.29
CA GLU A 43 4.41 4.02 8.56
C GLU A 43 4.27 2.53 8.80
N PHE A 44 4.53 1.76 7.73
CA PHE A 44 4.60 0.32 7.83
C PHE A 44 5.75 -0.22 7.00
N ASN A 45 6.32 -1.32 7.48
CA ASN A 45 7.40 -2.04 6.84
C ASN A 45 6.85 -3.32 6.25
N TYR A 46 7.25 -3.61 5.02
CA TYR A 46 7.12 -4.91 4.39
C TYR A 46 8.49 -5.56 4.29
N HIS A 47 8.59 -6.82 4.67
CA HIS A 47 9.76 -7.63 4.35
C HIS A 47 9.33 -8.98 3.77
N TYR A 48 10.11 -9.44 2.80
CA TYR A 48 10.06 -10.79 2.29
C TYR A 48 11.47 -11.38 2.30
N LEU A 49 11.74 -12.20 3.32
CA LEU A 49 13.07 -12.78 3.58
C LEU A 49 14.19 -11.71 3.47
N ASP A 50 15.25 -12.03 2.75
CA ASP A 50 16.35 -11.16 2.33
C ASP A 50 16.21 -10.66 0.89
N VAL A 51 15.06 -10.87 0.24
CA VAL A 51 14.86 -10.58 -1.18
C VAL A 51 14.25 -9.20 -1.41
N HIS A 52 13.23 -8.82 -0.64
CA HIS A 52 12.56 -7.52 -0.81
C HIS A 52 12.23 -6.91 0.55
N ARG A 53 12.62 -5.65 0.75
CA ARG A 53 12.23 -4.84 1.91
C ARG A 53 11.75 -3.49 1.42
N ALA A 54 10.66 -3.01 2.00
CA ALA A 54 10.16 -1.68 1.68
C ALA A 54 9.51 -1.04 2.90
N THR A 55 9.71 0.27 3.03
CA THR A 55 9.08 1.10 4.05
C THR A 55 8.15 2.09 3.36
N PHE A 56 6.92 2.20 3.85
CA PHE A 56 5.91 3.07 3.29
C PHE A 56 5.37 4.03 4.34
N ARG A 57 4.98 5.23 3.90
CA ARG A 57 4.18 6.18 4.70
C ARG A 57 2.86 6.47 4.01
N ILE A 58 1.76 6.45 4.77
CA ILE A 58 0.45 6.83 4.27
C ILE A 58 0.36 8.37 4.27
N THR A 59 0.42 8.97 3.08
CA THR A 59 0.39 10.44 2.94
C THR A 59 -1.00 10.99 2.64
N GLU A 60 -1.91 10.15 2.16
CA GLU A 60 -3.34 10.46 2.04
C GLU A 60 -4.18 9.24 2.42
N PHE A 61 -5.28 9.46 3.15
CA PHE A 61 -6.21 8.42 3.56
C PHE A 61 -7.63 8.99 3.64
N VAL A 62 -8.32 9.02 2.50
CA VAL A 62 -9.68 9.56 2.38
C VAL A 62 -10.65 8.39 2.22
N PRO A 63 -11.48 8.08 3.24
CA PRO A 63 -12.34 6.90 3.23
C PRO A 63 -13.18 6.77 1.96
N ASN A 64 -13.17 5.58 1.37
CA ASN A 64 -13.94 5.20 0.18
C ASN A 64 -13.61 6.01 -1.09
N LYS A 65 -12.48 6.73 -1.12
CA LYS A 65 -12.11 7.61 -2.23
C LYS A 65 -10.66 7.47 -2.68
N LYS A 66 -9.71 7.54 -1.75
CA LYS A 66 -8.28 7.64 -2.11
C LYS A 66 -7.38 7.20 -0.97
N VAL A 67 -6.32 6.48 -1.33
CA VAL A 67 -5.17 6.22 -0.47
C VAL A 67 -3.90 6.48 -1.26
N VAL A 68 -2.87 7.05 -0.62
CA VAL A 68 -1.54 7.24 -1.19
C VAL A 68 -0.49 6.69 -0.24
N TRP A 69 0.32 5.77 -0.75
CA TRP A 69 1.48 5.23 -0.06
C TRP A 69 2.74 5.79 -0.70
N HIS A 70 3.51 6.54 0.08
CA HIS A 70 4.81 7.04 -0.33
C HIS A 70 5.89 6.04 0.08
N VAL A 71 6.68 5.60 -0.88
CA VAL A 71 7.81 4.70 -0.66
C VAL A 71 8.96 5.49 -0.05
N LEU A 72 9.30 5.20 1.21
CA LEU A 72 10.42 5.83 1.92
C LEU A 72 11.74 5.10 1.66
N ASP A 73 11.69 3.77 1.63
CA ASP A 73 12.82 2.91 1.33
C ASP A 73 12.34 1.70 0.53
N ASN A 74 13.17 1.20 -0.37
CA ASN A 74 12.86 0.04 -1.19
C ASN A 74 14.14 -0.65 -1.63
N TYR A 75 14.30 -1.89 -1.20
CA TYR A 75 15.50 -2.69 -1.39
C TYR A 75 15.15 -4.03 -2.02
N PHE A 76 15.83 -4.38 -3.11
CA PHE A 76 15.77 -5.69 -3.75
C PHE A 76 17.18 -6.28 -3.88
N ASN A 77 17.32 -7.58 -3.62
CA ASN A 77 18.53 -8.37 -3.89
C ASN A 77 18.49 -9.06 -5.24
#